data_AF-A0A967M8Y8-F1
#
_entry.id   AF-A0A967M8Y8-F1
#
_cell.length_a   1.000
_cell.length_b   1.000
_cell.length_c   1.000
_cell.angle_alpha   90.00
_cell.angle_beta   90.00
_cell.angle_gamma   90.00
#
_symmetry.space_group_name_H-M   'P 1'
#
loop_
_entity.id
_entity.type
_entity.pdbx_description
1 polymer ?
#
loop_
_entity_poly.entity_id
_entity_poly.type
_entity_poly.pdbx_seq_one_letter_code
_entity_poly.pdbx_strand_id
1 'polypeptide(L)'
;LKKLVTGFEDVVRMMTVAPEMKGALRVIERCVSMGIRVNMGHSDATYSQARDGKLAGATGVTHLFNAMRPFHHREPGLAGFALFDKDLYVELIADGVHARPEVLRMVFDIKPHNRIILVSDSIKGPQHKGGVLQGAKAPVTVARDVLRKAGVPRAAIR
;
A
#
# COMPACT_ATOMS: atom_id res chain seq x y z
N LEU A 1 2.47 5.18 -20.38
CA LEU A 1 1.30 5.90 -19.87
C LEU A 1 0.19 6.05 -20.91
N LYS A 2 0.38 6.79 -22.02
CA LYS A 2 -0.68 6.99 -23.06
C LYS A 2 -1.37 5.68 -23.47
N LYS A 3 -0.62 4.64 -23.83
CA LYS A 3 -1.16 3.32 -24.21
C LYS A 3 -2.03 2.63 -23.13
N LEU A 4 -1.84 2.96 -21.85
CA LEU A 4 -2.54 2.31 -20.73
C LEU A 4 -3.79 3.08 -20.28
N VAL A 5 -3.83 4.39 -20.55
CA VAL A 5 -4.83 5.28 -19.96
C VAL A 5 -5.72 5.93 -21.02
N THR A 6 -5.23 6.13 -22.25
CA THR A 6 -6.02 6.73 -23.32
C THR A 6 -7.24 5.89 -23.65
N GLY A 7 -8.43 6.49 -23.52
CA GLY A 7 -9.72 5.83 -23.68
C GLY A 7 -10.26 5.16 -22.41
N PHE A 8 -9.53 5.26 -21.30
CA PHE A 8 -9.87 4.67 -20.00
C PHE A 8 -9.72 5.67 -18.85
N GLU A 9 -9.59 6.97 -19.15
CA GLU A 9 -9.39 8.04 -18.17
C GLU A 9 -10.49 8.07 -17.10
N ASP A 10 -11.71 7.67 -17.44
CA ASP A 10 -12.88 7.64 -16.57
C ASP A 10 -12.96 6.39 -15.67
N VAL A 11 -12.25 5.31 -16.03
CA VAL A 11 -12.26 4.04 -15.29
C VAL A 11 -10.98 3.76 -14.51
N VAL A 12 -9.82 4.23 -14.97
CA VAL A 12 -8.55 4.08 -14.22
C VAL A 12 -8.53 5.07 -13.08
N ARG A 13 -8.79 4.61 -11.85
CA ARG A 13 -8.86 5.48 -10.66
C ARG A 13 -7.56 5.59 -9.88
N MET A 14 -6.69 4.59 -9.99
CA MET A 14 -5.43 4.52 -9.24
C MET A 14 -4.34 3.81 -10.02
N MET A 15 -3.08 4.20 -9.80
CA MET A 15 -1.89 3.54 -10.34
C MET A 15 -0.80 3.44 -9.27
N THR A 16 -0.14 2.29 -9.17
CA THR A 16 1.05 2.10 -8.33
C THR A 16 2.31 2.32 -9.15
N VAL A 17 3.22 3.16 -8.66
CA VAL A 17 4.45 3.55 -9.36
C VAL A 17 5.66 3.45 -8.42
N ALA A 18 6.76 2.87 -8.89
CA ALA A 18 8.04 2.89 -8.18
C ALA A 18 8.76 4.25 -8.44
N PRO A 19 8.88 5.14 -7.44
CA PRO A 19 9.34 6.52 -7.66
C PRO A 19 10.82 6.66 -8.04
N GLU A 20 11.64 5.65 -7.76
CA GLU A 20 13.06 5.59 -8.12
C GLU A 20 13.30 5.33 -9.62
N MET A 21 12.28 4.85 -10.33
CA MET A 21 12.42 4.48 -11.73
C MET A 21 12.60 5.72 -12.63
N LYS A 22 13.43 5.58 -13.67
CA LYS A 22 13.70 6.66 -14.62
C LYS A 22 12.39 7.18 -15.25
N GLY A 23 12.08 8.46 -15.00
CA GLY A 23 10.88 9.10 -15.52
C GLY A 23 9.61 8.88 -14.69
N ALA A 24 9.69 8.16 -13.56
CA ALA A 24 8.56 7.91 -12.67
C ALA A 24 7.90 9.21 -12.21
N LEU A 25 8.66 10.20 -11.76
CA LEU A 25 8.09 11.47 -11.26
C LEU A 25 7.18 12.14 -12.30
N ARG A 26 7.60 12.17 -13.58
CA ARG A 26 6.76 12.70 -14.68
C ARG A 26 5.51 11.85 -14.93
N VAL A 27 5.58 10.54 -14.70
CA VAL A 27 4.41 9.65 -14.77
C VAL A 27 3.45 9.97 -13.63
N ILE A 28 3.97 10.16 -12.41
CA ILE A 28 3.17 10.55 -11.23
C ILE A 28 2.44 11.86 -11.52
N GLU A 29 3.17 12.92 -11.88
CA GLU A 29 2.61 14.24 -12.21
C GLU A 29 1.53 14.14 -13.29
N ARG A 30 1.78 13.35 -14.34
CA ARG A 30 0.82 13.19 -15.43
C ARG A 30 -0.44 12.46 -14.99
N CYS A 31 -0.33 11.38 -14.22
CA CYS A 31 -1.48 10.67 -13.67
C CYS A 31 -2.32 11.61 -12.79
N VAL A 32 -1.67 12.36 -11.91
CA VAL A 32 -2.33 13.34 -11.03
C VAL A 32 -3.06 14.41 -11.84
N SER A 33 -2.44 14.95 -12.91
CA SER A 33 -3.08 15.94 -13.80
C SER A 33 -4.32 15.40 -14.53
N MET A 34 -4.46 14.07 -14.61
CA MET A 34 -5.60 13.39 -15.23
C MET A 34 -6.64 12.95 -14.18
N GLY A 35 -6.46 13.30 -12.90
CA GLY A 35 -7.36 12.89 -11.81
C GLY A 35 -7.16 11.44 -11.33
N ILE A 36 -6.08 10.77 -11.77
CA ILE A 36 -5.73 9.41 -11.36
C ILE A 36 -4.89 9.49 -10.09
N ARG A 37 -5.31 8.79 -9.03
CA ARG A 37 -4.54 8.71 -7.79
C ARG A 37 -3.29 7.88 -7.99
N VAL A 38 -2.19 8.28 -7.36
CA VAL A 38 -0.95 7.52 -7.45
C VAL A 38 -0.53 7.03 -6.07
N ASN A 39 -0.31 5.73 -5.98
CA ASN A 39 0.38 5.11 -4.86
C ASN A 39 1.82 4.79 -5.23
N MET A 40 2.72 4.81 -4.25
CA MET A 40 4.07 4.28 -4.39
C MET A 40 4.13 2.82 -3.91
N GLY A 41 4.85 1.96 -4.60
CA GLY A 41 4.95 0.54 -4.22
C GLY A 41 5.74 -0.27 -5.24
N HIS A 42 6.00 -1.55 -4.94
CA HIS A 42 6.90 -2.41 -5.74
C HIS A 42 8.23 -1.72 -6.03
N SER A 43 8.84 -1.18 -4.99
CA SER A 43 9.86 -0.14 -5.10
C SER A 43 11.02 -0.39 -4.15
N ASP A 44 12.23 -0.21 -4.68
CA ASP A 44 13.47 -0.14 -3.92
C ASP A 44 13.86 1.33 -3.65
N ALA A 45 12.90 2.24 -3.51
CA ALA A 45 13.21 3.65 -3.28
C ALA A 45 13.89 3.90 -1.93
N THR A 46 14.90 4.77 -1.95
CA THR A 46 15.41 5.46 -0.76
C THR A 46 14.33 6.35 -0.16
N TYR A 47 14.51 6.74 1.10
CA TYR A 47 13.66 7.73 1.77
C TYR A 47 13.55 9.03 0.96
N SER A 48 14.66 9.50 0.37
CA SER A 48 14.66 10.72 -0.47
C SER A 48 13.84 10.52 -1.74
N GLN A 49 13.98 9.38 -2.43
CA GLN A 49 13.22 9.10 -3.64
C GLN A 49 11.71 8.95 -3.34
N ALA A 50 11.35 8.36 -2.20
CA ALA A 50 9.97 8.32 -1.74
C ALA A 50 9.40 9.73 -1.48
N ARG A 51 10.20 10.61 -0.87
CA ARG A 51 9.84 12.03 -0.70
C ARG A 51 9.62 12.72 -2.04
N ASP A 52 10.50 12.50 -3.01
CA ASP A 52 10.37 13.09 -4.34
C ASP A 52 9.10 12.59 -5.05
N GLY A 53 8.74 11.31 -4.87
CA GLY A 53 7.48 10.75 -5.34
C GLY A 53 6.25 11.41 -4.73
N LYS A 54 6.26 11.70 -3.41
CA LYS A 54 5.19 12.48 -2.76
C LYS A 54 5.13 13.90 -3.32
N LEU A 55 6.27 14.57 -3.48
CA LEU A 55 6.32 15.94 -4.03
C LEU A 55 5.80 16.01 -5.47
N ALA A 56 6.00 14.95 -6.25
CA ALA A 56 5.43 14.80 -7.61
C ALA A 56 3.90 14.55 -7.60
N GLY A 57 3.29 14.33 -6.43
CA GLY A 57 1.85 14.23 -6.25
C GLY A 57 1.33 12.83 -5.87
N ALA A 58 2.19 11.87 -5.57
CA ALA A 58 1.73 10.58 -5.03
C ALA A 58 1.07 10.78 -3.65
N THR A 59 -0.07 10.12 -3.43
CA THR A 59 -0.91 10.31 -2.24
C THR A 59 -0.98 9.09 -1.33
N GLY A 60 -0.45 7.94 -1.75
CA GLY A 60 -0.49 6.74 -0.93
C GLY A 60 0.66 5.77 -1.19
N VAL A 61 0.64 4.67 -0.45
CA VAL A 61 1.59 3.56 -0.56
C VAL A 61 0.83 2.24 -0.61
N THR A 62 1.10 1.44 -1.64
CA THR A 62 0.46 0.14 -1.87
C THR A 62 1.06 -0.90 -0.91
N HIS A 63 0.21 -1.73 -0.29
CA HIS A 63 0.54 -2.86 0.61
C HIS A 63 1.84 -2.72 1.44
N LEU A 64 1.92 -1.69 2.28
CA LEU A 64 3.08 -1.30 3.09
C LEU A 64 3.91 -2.49 3.59
N PHE A 65 5.23 -2.40 3.41
CA PHE A 65 6.27 -3.42 3.65
C PHE A 65 6.41 -4.52 2.58
N ASN A 66 5.35 -4.84 1.82
CA ASN A 66 5.38 -5.94 0.85
C ASN A 66 6.00 -5.48 -0.47
N ALA A 67 6.93 -6.26 -1.03
CA ALA A 67 7.67 -5.92 -2.25
C ALA A 67 8.31 -4.51 -2.21
N MET A 68 8.89 -4.14 -1.07
CA MET A 68 9.60 -2.87 -0.89
C MET A 68 11.01 -3.11 -0.37
N ARG A 69 11.87 -2.09 -0.52
CA ARG A 69 13.11 -2.00 0.24
C ARG A 69 12.87 -2.29 1.73
N PRO A 70 13.68 -3.16 2.37
CA PRO A 70 13.58 -3.38 3.81
C PRO A 70 13.81 -2.10 4.63
N PHE A 71 13.06 -1.94 5.71
CA PHE A 71 13.29 -0.85 6.65
C PHE A 71 14.65 -1.02 7.35
N HIS A 72 15.51 -0.01 7.23
CA HIS A 72 16.76 0.06 7.97
C HIS A 72 16.84 1.37 8.76
N HIS A 73 17.36 1.34 9.99
CA HIS A 73 17.37 2.51 10.89
C HIS A 73 18.10 3.76 10.32
N ARG A 74 19.07 3.57 9.41
CA ARG A 74 19.78 4.66 8.69
C ARG A 74 19.23 4.98 7.30
N GLU A 75 18.45 4.07 6.72
CA GLU A 75 17.83 4.24 5.41
C GLU A 75 16.46 3.56 5.46
N PRO A 76 15.44 4.26 5.98
CA PRO A 76 14.14 3.64 6.22
C PRO A 76 13.38 3.29 4.93
N GLY A 77 13.83 3.78 3.77
CA GLY A 77 13.22 3.53 2.46
C GLY A 77 11.79 4.07 2.35
N LEU A 78 11.08 3.59 1.33
CA LEU A 78 9.67 3.93 1.11
C LEU A 78 8.77 3.58 2.31
N ALA A 79 8.98 2.40 2.92
CA ALA A 79 8.15 1.95 4.04
C ALA A 79 8.28 2.88 5.25
N GLY A 80 9.50 3.25 5.62
CA GLY A 80 9.73 4.20 6.71
C GLY A 80 9.23 5.61 6.39
N PHE A 81 9.43 6.10 5.16
CA PHE A 81 8.88 7.38 4.71
C PHE A 81 7.36 7.42 4.88
N ALA A 82 6.66 6.40 4.38
CA ALA A 82 5.20 6.31 4.44
C ALA A 82 4.64 6.20 5.86
N LEU A 83 5.38 5.53 6.75
CA LEU A 83 5.00 5.36 8.15
C LEU A 83 5.07 6.68 8.93
N PHE A 84 6.11 7.49 8.70
CA PHE A 84 6.31 8.75 9.41
C PHE A 84 5.56 9.93 8.79
N ASP A 85 5.27 9.87 7.49
CA ASP A 85 4.49 10.90 6.81
C ASP A 85 3.02 10.82 7.22
N LYS A 86 2.49 11.85 7.91
CA LYS A 86 1.13 11.84 8.43
C LYS A 86 0.04 12.03 7.36
N ASP A 87 0.39 12.48 6.16
CA ASP A 87 -0.59 12.83 5.12
C ASP A 87 -0.80 11.71 4.10
N LEU A 88 0.22 10.88 3.84
CA LEU A 88 0.09 9.76 2.92
C LEU A 88 -0.91 8.71 3.42
N TYR A 89 -1.66 8.11 2.49
CA TYR A 89 -2.39 6.88 2.79
C TYR A 89 -1.45 5.68 2.76
N VAL A 90 -1.68 4.68 3.61
CA VAL A 90 -0.99 3.40 3.55
C VAL A 90 -2.00 2.28 3.43
N GLU A 91 -1.81 1.43 2.42
CA GLU A 91 -2.56 0.19 2.28
C GLU A 91 -1.91 -0.91 3.13
N LEU A 92 -2.71 -1.67 3.88
CA LEU A 92 -2.25 -2.77 4.72
C LEU A 92 -3.04 -4.04 4.43
N ILE A 93 -2.31 -5.14 4.23
CA ILE A 93 -2.87 -6.50 4.18
C ILE A 93 -2.82 -7.07 5.60
N ALA A 94 -3.97 -7.12 6.27
CA ALA A 94 -4.06 -7.50 7.68
C ALA A 94 -4.45 -8.97 7.89
N ASP A 95 -3.89 -9.91 7.12
CA ASP A 95 -4.21 -11.34 7.22
C ASP A 95 -3.33 -12.13 8.22
N GLY A 96 -2.31 -11.48 8.79
CA GLY A 96 -1.35 -12.10 9.71
C GLY A 96 -0.27 -12.94 9.02
N VAL A 97 -0.27 -12.99 7.68
CA VAL A 97 0.73 -13.69 6.86
C VAL A 97 1.66 -12.69 6.17
N HIS A 98 1.09 -11.65 5.55
CA HIS A 98 1.85 -10.59 4.87
C HIS A 98 2.62 -9.71 5.85
N ALA A 99 2.08 -9.53 7.05
CA ALA A 99 2.75 -8.84 8.14
C ALA A 99 2.41 -9.50 9.47
N ARG A 100 3.39 -9.49 10.36
CA ARG A 100 3.20 -9.93 11.74
C ARG A 100 2.17 -9.05 12.47
N PRO A 101 1.33 -9.61 13.36
CA PRO A 101 0.38 -8.84 14.17
C PRO A 101 1.01 -7.65 14.91
N GLU A 102 2.23 -7.80 15.43
CA GLU A 102 2.95 -6.76 16.15
C GLU A 102 3.32 -5.58 15.23
N VAL A 103 3.67 -5.87 13.97
CA VAL A 103 3.93 -4.84 12.95
C VAL A 103 2.64 -4.12 12.57
N LEU A 104 1.54 -4.85 12.40
CA LEU A 104 0.24 -4.24 12.14
C LEU A 104 -0.15 -3.28 13.27
N ARG A 105 -0.03 -3.71 14.53
CA ARG A 105 -0.28 -2.86 15.70
C ARG A 105 0.57 -1.59 15.68
N MET A 106 1.87 -1.73 15.42
CA MET A 106 2.80 -0.59 15.32
C MET A 106 2.35 0.43 14.25
N VAL A 107 1.85 -0.03 13.09
CA VAL A 107 1.35 0.91 12.07
C VAL A 107 0.14 1.70 12.59
N PHE A 108 -0.78 1.06 13.30
CA PHE A 108 -1.92 1.74 13.92
C PHE A 108 -1.51 2.70 15.05
N ASP A 109 -0.40 2.43 15.76
CA ASP A 109 0.11 3.32 16.80
C ASP A 109 0.79 4.57 16.23
N ILE A 110 1.41 4.48 15.04
CA ILE A 110 2.17 5.58 14.44
C ILE A 110 1.31 6.39 13.46
N LYS A 111 0.54 5.71 12.62
CA LYS A 111 -0.19 6.33 11.51
C LYS A 111 -1.58 6.81 11.98
N PRO A 112 -2.00 8.03 11.63
CA PRO A 112 -3.39 8.46 11.84
C PRO A 112 -4.36 7.42 11.24
N HIS A 113 -5.35 6.97 12.02
CA HIS A 113 -6.22 5.87 11.60
C HIS A 113 -6.97 6.17 10.28
N ASN A 114 -7.32 7.43 10.03
CA ASN A 114 -7.96 7.88 8.79
C ASN A 114 -7.02 7.89 7.56
N ARG A 115 -5.77 7.47 7.72
CA ARG A 115 -4.76 7.32 6.67
C ARG A 115 -4.34 5.87 6.47
N ILE A 116 -5.00 4.91 7.14
CA ILE A 116 -4.80 3.48 6.95
C ILE A 116 -5.95 2.94 6.11
N ILE A 117 -5.64 2.19 5.06
CA ILE A 117 -6.61 1.52 4.19
C ILE A 117 -6.36 0.02 4.30
N LEU A 118 -7.33 -0.74 4.78
CA LEU A 118 -7.22 -2.20 4.78
C LEU A 118 -7.54 -2.73 3.37
N VAL A 119 -6.63 -3.51 2.81
CA VAL A 119 -6.78 -4.16 1.51
C VAL A 119 -6.62 -5.67 1.66
N SER A 120 -7.30 -6.44 0.82
CA SER A 120 -7.17 -7.89 0.84
C SER A 120 -6.05 -8.40 -0.06
N ASP A 121 -5.66 -7.61 -1.07
CA ASP A 121 -4.74 -7.95 -2.17
C ASP A 121 -4.97 -9.36 -2.74
N SER A 122 -6.24 -9.77 -2.79
CA SER A 122 -6.60 -11.15 -3.09
C SER A 122 -6.67 -11.37 -4.59
N ILE A 123 -6.01 -12.41 -5.08
CA ILE A 123 -6.14 -12.90 -6.45
C ILE A 123 -7.24 -13.96 -6.55
N LYS A 124 -7.84 -14.13 -7.73
CA LYS A 124 -8.74 -15.26 -8.02
C LYS A 124 -7.90 -16.54 -8.11
N GLY A 125 -7.94 -17.38 -7.09
CA GLY A 125 -7.23 -18.67 -7.10
C GLY A 125 -7.80 -19.68 -8.11
N PRO A 126 -7.00 -20.66 -8.56
CA PRO A 126 -7.51 -21.77 -9.36
C PRO A 126 -8.51 -22.61 -8.54
N GLN A 127 -9.62 -23.03 -9.16
CA GLN A 127 -10.52 -24.03 -8.54
C GLN A 127 -9.83 -25.40 -8.60
N HIS A 128 -9.14 -25.80 -7.52
CA HIS A 128 -8.56 -27.14 -7.44
C HIS A 128 -9.55 -28.12 -6.79
N LYS A 129 -9.81 -29.26 -7.45
CA LYS A 129 -10.73 -30.32 -7.00
C LYS A 129 -10.18 -31.19 -5.85
N GLY A 130 -9.09 -30.80 -5.20
CA GLY A 130 -8.51 -31.52 -4.07
C GLY A 130 -7.74 -30.59 -3.17
N GLY A 131 -8.30 -30.27 -2.01
CA GLY A 131 -7.64 -29.46 -0.98
C GLY A 131 -7.63 -27.97 -1.32
N VAL A 132 -8.14 -27.18 -0.40
CA VAL A 132 -8.28 -25.72 -0.55
C VAL A 132 -6.90 -25.06 -0.53
N LEU A 133 -6.33 -24.75 -1.70
CA LEU A 133 -5.45 -23.58 -1.82
C LEU A 133 -6.37 -22.37 -2.00
N GLN A 134 -6.89 -21.88 -0.88
CA GLN A 134 -7.58 -20.60 -0.84
C GLN A 134 -6.53 -19.53 -1.15
N GLY A 135 -6.53 -19.02 -2.39
CA GLY A 135 -6.33 -17.59 -2.60
C GLY A 135 -7.44 -16.91 -1.82
N ALA A 136 -7.27 -16.81 -0.50
CA ALA A 136 -8.31 -16.33 0.37
C ALA A 136 -8.51 -14.88 -0.03
N LYS A 137 -9.72 -14.56 -0.49
CA LYS A 137 -10.41 -13.42 0.11
C LYS A 137 -10.18 -13.59 1.60
N ALA A 138 -9.15 -12.99 2.21
CA ALA A 138 -9.10 -12.88 3.64
C ALA A 138 -10.37 -12.10 3.93
N PRO A 139 -11.45 -12.74 4.44
CA PRO A 139 -12.69 -12.04 4.65
C PRO A 139 -12.38 -10.86 5.56
N VAL A 140 -13.11 -9.75 5.46
CA VAL A 140 -12.96 -8.63 6.40
C VAL A 140 -12.97 -9.12 7.86
N THR A 141 -13.63 -10.25 8.14
CA THR A 141 -13.59 -11.00 9.41
C THR A 141 -12.17 -11.43 9.84
N VAL A 142 -11.36 -12.00 8.95
CA VAL A 142 -9.98 -12.40 9.25
C VAL A 142 -9.13 -11.18 9.60
N ALA A 143 -9.24 -10.10 8.82
CA ALA A 143 -8.53 -8.86 9.12
C ALA A 143 -8.91 -8.30 10.50
N ARG A 144 -10.21 -8.25 10.81
CA ARG A 144 -10.70 -7.80 12.13
C ARG A 144 -10.22 -8.68 13.28
N ASP A 145 -10.21 -10.00 13.09
CA ASP A 145 -9.74 -10.94 14.11
C ASP A 145 -8.24 -10.82 14.36
N VAL A 146 -7.44 -10.71 13.30
CA VAL A 146 -5.98 -10.47 13.38
C VAL A 146 -5.70 -9.16 14.10
N LEU A 147 -6.34 -8.07 13.69
CA LEU A 147 -6.14 -6.75 14.32
C LEU A 147 -6.62 -6.73 15.78
N ARG A 148 -7.73 -7.40 16.11
CA ARG A 148 -8.17 -7.55 17.50
C ARG A 148 -7.15 -8.31 18.34
N LYS A 149 -6.62 -9.42 17.82
CA LYS A 149 -5.58 -10.22 18.51
C LYS A 149 -4.27 -9.43 18.65
N ALA A 150 -3.96 -8.56 17.70
CA ALA A 150 -2.85 -7.60 17.77
C ALA A 150 -3.11 -6.45 18.76
N GLY A 151 -4.28 -6.39 19.39
CA GLY A 151 -4.65 -5.35 20.34
C GLY A 151 -5.09 -4.03 19.70
N VAL A 152 -5.29 -3.95 18.39
CA VAL A 152 -5.76 -2.72 17.72
C VAL A 152 -7.18 -2.38 18.20
N PRO A 153 -7.46 -1.15 18.68
CA PRO A 153 -8.77 -0.79 19.20
C PRO A 153 -9.83 -0.85 18.10
N ARG A 154 -11.03 -1.38 18.39
CA ARG A 154 -12.12 -1.43 17.40
C ARG A 154 -12.43 -0.08 16.77
N ALA A 155 -12.34 1.01 17.54
CA ALA A 155 -12.57 2.37 17.06
C ALA A 155 -11.56 2.85 15.99
N ALA A 156 -10.38 2.21 15.92
CA ALA A 156 -9.34 2.48 14.94
C ALA A 156 -9.57 1.75 13.61
N ILE A 157 -10.37 0.67 13.62
CA ILE A 157 -10.68 -0.15 12.44
C ILE A 157 -11.99 0.37 11.85
N ARG A 158 -11.90 1.32 10.91
CA ARG A 158 -13.05 1.89 10.20
C ARG A 158 -13.16 1.36 8.78
#